data_AF-A0A6I6DX27-F1
#
_entry.id   AF-A0A6I6DX27-F1
#
_cell.length_a   1.000
_cell.length_b   1.000
_cell.length_c   1.000
_cell.angle_alpha   90.00
_cell.angle_beta   90.00
_cell.angle_gamma   90.00
#
_symmetry.space_group_name_H-M   'P 1'
#
loop_
_entity.id
_entity.type
_entity.pdbx_description
1 polymer ?
#
loop_
_entity_poly.entity_id
_entity_poly.type
_entity_poly.pdbx_seq_one_letter_code
_entity_poly.pdbx_strand_id
1 'polypeptide(L)'
;MSANLAAWQEILDRFERALDAPADTAPQPLAPPPGPPPHELVERARAVLARQQMRMAELTASQAEIGREIAALRRVPSAHASTPAFLDIEG
;
A
#
# COMPACT_ATOMS: atom_id res chain seq x y z
N MET A 1 14.68 20.66 -26.46
CA MET A 1 14.28 20.04 -25.18
C MET A 1 15.55 19.57 -24.47
N SER A 2 15.78 19.94 -23.20
CA SER A 2 16.99 19.48 -22.49
C SER A 2 16.85 18.03 -22.07
N ALA A 3 17.96 17.28 -22.01
CA ALA A 3 17.94 15.88 -21.57
C ALA A 3 17.40 15.72 -20.14
N ASN A 4 17.69 16.68 -19.25
CA ASN A 4 17.14 16.71 -17.90
C ASN A 4 15.62 16.90 -17.91
N LEU A 5 15.09 17.77 -18.78
CA LEU A 5 13.64 17.97 -18.89
C LEU A 5 12.92 16.71 -19.35
N ALA A 6 13.43 16.06 -20.40
CA ALA A 6 12.84 14.83 -20.91
C ALA A 6 12.83 13.71 -19.84
N ALA A 7 13.94 13.53 -19.11
CA ALA A 7 14.02 12.55 -18.03
C ALA A 7 12.99 12.81 -16.91
N TRP A 8 12.80 14.09 -16.53
CA TRP A 8 11.80 14.47 -15.54
C TRP A 8 10.35 14.37 -16.03
N GLN A 9 10.09 14.56 -17.33
CA GLN A 9 8.76 14.31 -17.88
C GLN A 9 8.43 12.83 -17.83
N GLU A 10 9.35 11.97 -18.31
CA GLU A 10 9.15 10.53 -18.36
C GLU A 10 8.87 9.91 -16.98
N ILE A 11 9.65 10.32 -15.96
CA ILE A 11 9.45 9.82 -14.60
C ILE A 11 8.13 10.28 -13.99
N LEU A 12 7.71 11.53 -14.22
CA LEU A 12 6.44 12.05 -13.72
C LEU A 12 5.24 11.40 -14.42
N ASP A 13 5.30 11.22 -15.75
CA ASP A 13 4.28 10.49 -16.51
C ASP A 13 4.12 9.06 -15.99
N ARG A 14 5.25 8.40 -15.68
CA ARG A 14 5.25 7.06 -15.10
C ARG A 14 4.63 7.04 -13.71
N PHE A 15 4.94 8.00 -12.85
CA PHE A 15 4.35 8.07 -11.50
C PHE A 15 2.86 8.33 -11.52
N GLU A 16 2.39 9.22 -12.38
CA GLU A 16 0.97 9.50 -12.55
C GLU A 16 0.23 8.25 -13.06
N ARG A 17 0.78 7.57 -14.08
CA ARG A 17 0.22 6.31 -14.56
C ARG A 17 0.16 5.24 -13.46
N ALA A 18 1.18 5.16 -12.60
CA ALA A 18 1.19 4.23 -11.47
C ALA A 18 0.16 4.60 -10.38
N LEU A 19 -0.11 5.90 -10.18
CA LEU A 19 -1.15 6.37 -9.26
C LEU A 19 -2.55 5.97 -9.73
N ASP A 20 -2.79 5.93 -11.03
CA ASP A 20 -4.08 5.57 -11.61
C ASP A 20 -4.20 4.04 -11.89
N ALA A 21 -3.10 3.31 -11.78
CA ALA A 21 -3.07 1.87 -12.00
C ALA A 21 -3.72 1.07 -10.85
N PRO A 22 -4.26 -0.13 -11.13
CA PRO A 22 -4.74 -1.06 -10.12
C PRO A 22 -3.62 -1.46 -9.14
N ALA A 23 -4.00 -1.78 -7.90
CA ALA A 23 -3.07 -2.09 -6.81
C ALA A 23 -2.15 -3.30 -7.08
N ASP A 24 -2.57 -4.23 -7.94
CA ASP A 24 -1.80 -5.45 -8.26
C ASP A 24 -0.70 -5.23 -9.32
N THR A 25 -0.47 -3.99 -9.73
CA THR A 25 0.58 -3.66 -10.70
C THR A 25 1.95 -3.70 -10.02
N ALA A 26 2.82 -4.61 -10.46
CA ALA A 26 4.18 -4.73 -9.92
C ALA A 26 4.99 -3.44 -10.13
N PRO A 27 5.71 -2.95 -9.10
CA PRO A 27 6.55 -1.77 -9.23
C PRO A 27 7.74 -2.06 -10.15
N GLN A 28 7.95 -1.17 -11.12
CA GLN A 28 9.13 -1.22 -11.98
C GLN A 28 10.34 -0.59 -11.26
N PRO A 29 11.59 -1.00 -11.57
CA PRO A 29 12.79 -0.32 -11.07
C PRO A 29 12.81 1.16 -11.45
N LEU A 30 13.23 2.03 -10.55
CA LEU A 30 13.34 3.47 -10.79
C LEU A 30 14.80 3.86 -11.06
N ALA A 31 15.05 4.53 -12.19
CA ALA A 31 16.31 5.22 -12.43
C ALA A 31 16.13 6.69 -12.04
N PRO A 32 16.92 7.24 -11.09
CA PRO A 32 16.79 8.64 -10.70
C PRO A 32 17.26 9.57 -11.83
N PRO A 33 16.56 10.70 -12.07
CA PRO A 33 16.99 11.69 -13.03
C PRO A 33 18.29 12.38 -12.56
N PRO A 34 19.11 12.92 -13.48
CA PRO A 34 20.48 13.36 -13.19
C PRO A 34 20.59 14.66 -12.36
N GLY A 35 19.48 15.27 -11.97
CA GLY A 35 19.49 16.55 -11.25
C GLY A 35 18.11 16.92 -10.72
N PRO A 36 17.98 18.11 -10.09
CA PRO A 36 16.69 18.58 -9.59
C PRO A 36 15.67 18.78 -10.73
N PRO A 37 14.37 18.77 -10.41
CA PRO A 37 13.33 19.03 -11.39
C PRO A 37 13.50 20.42 -11.99
N PRO A 38 13.41 20.56 -13.33
CA PRO A 38 13.35 21.86 -13.99
C PRO A 38 12.20 22.71 -13.42
N HIS A 39 12.39 24.03 -13.37
CA HIS A 39 11.44 24.98 -12.77
C HIS A 39 9.99 24.76 -13.25
N GLU A 40 9.81 24.52 -14.55
CA GLU A 40 8.49 24.29 -15.18
C GLU A 40 7.80 22.99 -14.73
N LEU A 41 8.52 22.04 -14.15
CA LEU A 41 7.99 20.77 -13.65
C LEU A 41 7.86 20.72 -12.13
N VAL A 42 8.32 21.74 -11.40
CA VAL A 42 8.32 21.73 -9.92
C VAL A 42 6.92 21.56 -9.35
N GLU A 43 5.95 22.34 -9.84
CA GLU A 43 4.57 22.27 -9.35
C GLU A 43 3.92 20.91 -9.68
N ARG A 44 4.21 20.37 -10.87
CA ARG A 44 3.76 19.01 -11.25
C ARG A 44 4.35 17.96 -10.33
N ALA A 45 5.65 18.01 -10.06
CA ALA A 45 6.32 17.09 -9.15
C ALA A 45 5.75 17.17 -7.73
N ARG A 46 5.43 18.38 -7.23
CA ARG A 46 4.76 18.58 -5.94
C ARG A 46 3.37 17.96 -5.90
N ALA A 47 2.58 18.15 -6.95
CA ALA A 47 1.24 17.57 -7.06
C ALA A 47 1.28 16.03 -7.06
N VAL A 48 2.21 15.43 -7.81
CA VAL A 48 2.41 13.97 -7.83
C VAL A 48 2.82 13.47 -6.45
N LEU A 49 3.76 14.14 -5.78
CA LEU A 49 4.20 13.77 -4.43
C LEU A 49 3.05 13.81 -3.42
N ALA A 50 2.23 14.86 -3.43
CA ALA A 50 1.08 14.97 -2.54
C ALA A 50 0.08 13.82 -2.75
N ARG A 51 -0.24 13.48 -4.02
CA ARG A 51 -1.11 12.35 -4.34
C ARG A 51 -0.54 11.01 -3.86
N GLN A 52 0.78 10.80 -4.02
CA GLN A 52 1.45 9.59 -3.51
C GLN A 52 1.36 9.48 -1.99
N GLN A 53 1.58 10.58 -1.27
CA GLN A 53 1.48 10.62 0.19
C GLN A 53 0.06 10.32 0.67
N MET A 54 -0.96 10.87 0.01
CA MET A 54 -2.37 10.55 0.31
C MET A 54 -2.66 9.06 0.13
N ARG A 55 -2.25 8.48 -1.00
CA ARG A 55 -2.46 7.05 -1.29
C ARG A 55 -1.73 6.14 -0.30
N MET A 56 -0.52 6.53 0.14
CA MET A 56 0.20 5.81 1.21
C MET A 56 -0.58 5.86 2.53
N ALA A 57 -1.10 7.03 2.92
CA ALA A 57 -1.88 7.18 4.13
C ALA A 57 -3.16 6.33 4.11
N GLU A 58 -3.88 6.33 3.00
CA GLU A 58 -5.05 5.47 2.78
C GLU A 58 -4.70 3.98 2.90
N LEU A 59 -3.61 3.54 2.27
CA LEU A 59 -3.16 2.16 2.34
C LEU A 59 -2.77 1.76 3.78
N THR A 60 -2.09 2.62 4.51
CA THR A 60 -1.76 2.38 5.93
C THR A 60 -3.01 2.26 6.79
N ALA A 61 -4.02 3.11 6.57
CA ALA A 61 -5.29 3.04 7.29
C ALA A 61 -6.01 1.71 7.00
N SER A 62 -6.06 1.29 5.74
CA SER A 62 -6.65 0.00 5.34
C SER A 62 -5.93 -1.20 5.96
N GLN A 63 -4.60 -1.19 5.98
CA GLN A 63 -3.82 -2.23 6.65
C GLN A 63 -4.12 -2.30 8.16
N ALA A 64 -4.28 -1.16 8.81
CA ALA A 64 -4.61 -1.11 10.23
C ALA A 64 -6.01 -1.68 10.52
N GLU A 65 -7.00 -1.46 9.64
CA GLU A 65 -8.34 -2.04 9.77
C GLU A 65 -8.31 -3.55 9.60
N ILE A 66 -7.71 -4.06 8.53
CA ILE A 66 -7.57 -5.51 8.31
C ILE A 66 -6.84 -6.18 9.48
N GLY A 67 -5.82 -5.52 10.04
CA GLY A 67 -5.14 -5.99 11.25
C GLY A 67 -6.08 -6.15 12.46
N ARG A 68 -7.02 -5.22 12.65
CA ARG A 68 -8.05 -5.31 13.70
C ARG A 68 -9.02 -6.45 13.44
N GLU A 69 -9.48 -6.61 12.20
CA GLU A 69 -10.38 -7.71 11.80
C GLU A 69 -9.74 -9.07 12.06
N ILE A 70 -8.49 -9.27 11.63
CA ILE A 70 -7.73 -10.51 11.87
C ILE A 70 -7.57 -10.76 13.37
N ALA A 71 -7.28 -9.73 14.16
CA ALA A 71 -7.16 -9.86 15.61
C ALA A 71 -8.50 -10.26 16.27
N ALA A 72 -9.63 -9.78 15.76
CA ALA A 72 -10.95 -10.19 16.23
C ALA A 72 -11.23 -11.66 15.88
N LEU A 73 -10.96 -12.08 14.64
CA LEU A 73 -11.15 -13.47 14.21
C LEU A 73 -10.29 -14.45 15.02
N ARG A 74 -9.05 -14.09 15.34
CA ARG A 74 -8.16 -14.91 16.19
C ARG A 74 -8.65 -15.11 17.62
N ARG A 75 -9.56 -14.26 18.12
CA ARG A 75 -10.15 -14.39 19.46
C ARG A 75 -11.36 -15.32 19.49
N VAL A 76 -11.92 -15.68 18.33
CA VAL A 76 -13.00 -16.65 18.25
C VAL A 76 -12.42 -18.01 18.66
N PRO A 77 -12.94 -18.66 19.72
CA PRO A 77 -12.47 -19.97 20.12
C PRO A 77 -12.66 -20.95 18.95
N SER A 78 -11.58 -21.57 18.48
CA SER A 78 -11.70 -22.74 17.63
C SER A 78 -12.27 -23.85 18.51
N ALA A 79 -13.52 -24.23 18.31
CA ALA A 79 -14.15 -25.34 19.04
C ALA A 79 -13.43 -26.65 18.69
N HIS A 80 -12.33 -26.94 19.38
CA HIS A 80 -11.76 -28.28 19.46
C HIS A 80 -12.46 -29.00 20.61
N ALA A 81 -13.43 -29.81 20.22
CA ALA A 81 -14.02 -30.96 20.89
C ALA A 81 -14.02 -30.94 22.43
N SER A 82 -15.05 -30.33 23.01
CA SER A 82 -15.56 -30.79 24.30
C SER A 82 -16.15 -32.19 24.09
N THR A 83 -15.29 -33.21 24.07
CA THR A 83 -15.74 -34.61 24.21
C THR A 83 -16.39 -34.70 25.59
N PRO A 84 -17.70 -35.00 25.69
CA PRO A 84 -18.34 -35.18 26.99
C PRO A 84 -17.75 -36.43 27.63
N ALA A 85 -17.01 -36.28 28.72
CA ALA A 85 -16.65 -37.42 29.56
C ALA A 85 -17.83 -37.70 30.49
N PHE A 86 -18.54 -38.81 30.27
CA PHE A 86 -19.49 -39.33 31.25
C PHE A 86 -18.69 -39.88 32.43
N LEU A 87 -18.78 -39.22 33.58
CA LEU A 87 -18.32 -39.78 34.85
C LEU A 87 -19.42 -40.71 35.35
N ASP A 88 -19.23 -42.02 35.20
CA ASP A 88 -20.04 -43.00 35.92
C ASP A 88 -19.69 -42.89 37.41
N ILE A 89 -20.65 -42.42 38.19
CA ILE A 89 -20.58 -42.41 39.65
C ILE A 89 -21.24 -43.71 40.10
N GLU A 90 -20.44 -44.75 40.33
CA GLU A 90 -20.93 -45.94 41.03
C GLU A 90 -21.17 -45.58 42.50
N GLY A 91 -22.38 -45.87 42.97
CA GLY A 91 -22.80 -45.78 44.38
C GLY A 91 -23.05 -47.15 44.97
#